data_AF-A0A094FV04-F1
#
_entry.id   AF-A0A094FV04-F1
#
_cell.length_a   1.000
_cell.length_b   1.000
_cell.length_c   1.000
_cell.angle_alpha   90.00
_cell.angle_beta   90.00
_cell.angle_gamma   90.00
#
_symmetry.space_group_name_H-M   'P 1'
#
loop_
_entity.id
_entity.type
_entity.pdbx_description
1 polymer ?
#
loop_
_entity_poly.entity_id
_entity_poly.type
_entity_poly.pdbx_seq_one_letter_code
_entity_poly.pdbx_strand_id
1 'polypeptide(L)'
;MVSSGRTALLAGAILLHRAFAQTSCGGGLYVPGTQNFTLSCYNAIQSCTAQFVANSSLGRCQNDANTLWMEQQPNKGSNPPNSDVTIAFQDMRDLCILSGQTTATWSSDSQWYWIAVEGPCWTKDPSRTDVVPTHKAPYCIQNRDDGLYDCYPDPAPTTGGPIKVLKTAKTKGGFTKPPRGWNTYGVQAMKNALEVIPSFAGQQGLNYNQAFVETQCGVMASPAFRAAGYDVCSLDSGWQSFNVVDDNGRILYNNTRFNMPQLGSWLHERGLKLGLYVTPGVPCVAANKTILGTNTKIGDVLLFDNQIFCDFDYTKPGVQEWHDSVIKLWASWGLDLLKLDFITPGSPQNGANLACDSSPAVKAYQTAIDRSGRQIRLDISWKLCRNETWLPVWSKLADTMHID
;
A
#
# COMPACT_ATOMS: atom_id res chain seq x y z
N MET A 1 53.37 -14.59 15.48
CA MET A 1 52.65 -15.24 14.36
C MET A 1 51.18 -15.25 14.73
N VAL A 2 50.39 -14.56 13.92
CA VAL A 2 48.94 -14.38 14.05
C VAL A 2 48.25 -15.61 13.45
N SER A 3 47.26 -16.16 14.14
CA SER A 3 46.27 -17.06 13.54
C SER A 3 44.89 -16.67 14.08
N SER A 4 44.21 -15.87 13.26
CA SER A 4 42.87 -15.31 13.47
C SER A 4 41.78 -16.34 13.17
N GLY A 5 41.08 -16.81 14.20
CA GLY A 5 39.77 -17.45 14.05
C GLY A 5 38.69 -16.38 13.98
N ARG A 6 38.11 -16.16 12.78
CA ARG A 6 36.94 -15.30 12.62
C ARG A 6 35.69 -16.06 13.03
N THR A 7 35.19 -15.77 14.23
CA THR A 7 33.80 -16.05 14.60
C THR A 7 32.93 -15.14 13.74
N ALA A 8 32.21 -15.72 12.78
CA ALA A 8 31.21 -15.01 12.01
C ALA A 8 30.05 -14.65 12.96
N LEU A 9 30.01 -13.39 13.40
CA LEU A 9 28.80 -12.81 13.98
C LEU A 9 27.72 -12.90 12.89
N LEU A 10 26.70 -13.73 13.14
CA LEU A 10 25.42 -13.60 12.45
C LEU A 10 24.92 -12.18 12.72
N ALA A 11 25.09 -11.29 11.74
CA ALA A 11 24.32 -10.07 11.66
C ALA A 11 22.87 -10.48 11.41
N GLY A 12 22.14 -10.75 12.49
CA GLY A 12 20.68 -10.80 12.45
C GLY A 12 20.22 -9.49 11.85
N ALA A 13 19.63 -9.57 10.66
CA ALA A 13 19.01 -8.43 10.02
C ALA A 13 18.01 -7.85 11.02
N ILE A 14 18.33 -6.67 11.55
CA ILE A 14 17.37 -5.81 12.21
C ILE A 14 16.41 -5.41 11.08
N LEU A 15 15.37 -6.21 10.91
CA LEU A 15 14.12 -5.75 10.33
C LEU A 15 13.71 -4.58 11.22
N LEU A 16 14.03 -3.36 10.78
CA LEU A 16 13.39 -2.16 11.27
C LEU A 16 11.90 -2.41 11.06
N HIS A 17 11.24 -2.82 12.13
CA HIS A 17 9.80 -2.82 12.22
C HIS A 17 9.40 -1.35 12.14
N ARG A 18 9.27 -0.81 10.93
CA ARG A 18 8.49 0.40 10.75
C ARG A 18 7.07 -0.03 11.08
N ALA A 19 6.63 0.28 12.29
CA ALA A 19 5.27 0.03 12.72
C ALA A 19 4.30 0.62 11.70
N PHE A 20 3.16 -0.03 11.50
CA PHE A 20 2.09 0.48 10.63
C PHE A 20 1.56 1.78 11.23
N ALA A 21 2.13 2.90 10.79
CA ALA A 21 1.85 4.22 11.29
C ALA A 21 0.61 4.81 10.61
N GLN A 22 -0.38 5.23 11.38
CA GLN A 22 -1.60 5.83 10.86
C GLN A 22 -1.66 7.31 11.21
N THR A 23 -1.74 8.14 10.18
CA THR A 23 -2.02 9.58 10.30
C THR A 23 -3.51 9.81 10.05
N SER A 24 -4.17 10.53 10.95
CA SER A 24 -5.54 11.00 10.76
C SER A 24 -5.58 12.52 10.90
N CYS A 25 -6.28 13.18 9.99
CA CYS A 25 -6.40 14.63 10.00
C CYS A 25 -7.80 15.08 10.41
N GLY A 26 -7.91 16.27 10.98
CA GLY A 26 -9.20 16.88 11.27
C GLY A 26 -9.14 18.39 11.44
N GLY A 27 -10.26 18.95 11.87
CA GLY A 27 -10.42 20.37 12.12
C GLY A 27 -10.91 21.17 10.90
N GLY A 28 -10.71 22.49 10.94
CA GLY A 28 -11.32 23.42 9.98
C GLY A 28 -10.62 23.39 8.62
N LEU A 29 -11.38 23.08 7.56
CA LEU A 29 -10.87 23.06 6.20
C LEU A 29 -10.50 24.47 5.71
N TYR A 30 -9.23 24.68 5.35
CA TYR A 30 -8.86 25.71 4.39
C TYR A 30 -8.45 25.05 3.07
N VAL A 31 -8.66 25.73 1.94
CA VAL A 31 -8.28 25.17 0.63
C VAL A 31 -6.75 25.26 0.49
N PRO A 32 -6.03 24.14 0.35
CA PRO A 32 -4.57 24.19 0.21
C PRO A 32 -4.15 25.03 -1.00
N GLY A 33 -3.09 25.82 -0.84
CA GLY A 33 -2.63 26.80 -1.83
C GLY A 33 -3.33 28.16 -1.76
N THR A 34 -4.39 28.34 -0.95
CA THR A 34 -5.06 29.65 -0.79
C THR A 34 -4.53 30.51 0.37
N GLN A 35 -3.63 29.95 1.16
CA GLN A 35 -2.97 30.61 2.29
C GLN A 35 -1.61 29.93 2.56
N ASN A 36 -0.70 30.63 3.23
CA ASN A 36 0.61 30.08 3.60
C ASN A 36 0.69 29.87 5.12
N PHE A 37 1.46 28.87 5.53
CA PHE A 37 1.75 28.61 6.94
C PHE A 37 2.89 29.49 7.42
N THR A 38 2.80 30.10 8.60
CA THR A 38 3.87 30.98 9.08
C THR A 38 5.11 30.18 9.46
N LEU A 39 6.29 30.71 9.13
CA LEU A 39 7.57 30.08 9.49
C LEU A 39 7.74 29.98 11.01
N SER A 40 7.15 30.91 11.77
CA SER A 40 7.10 30.85 13.25
C SER A 40 6.40 29.57 13.73
N CYS A 41 5.19 29.27 13.24
CA CYS A 41 4.50 28.04 13.64
C CYS A 41 5.19 26.78 13.08
N TYR A 42 5.75 26.84 11.87
CA TYR A 42 6.56 25.74 11.33
C TYR A 42 7.74 25.40 12.25
N ASN A 43 8.48 26.41 12.68
CA ASN A 43 9.63 26.27 13.58
C ASN A 43 9.19 25.83 14.98
N ALA A 44 8.01 26.24 15.45
CA ALA A 44 7.45 25.75 16.70
C ALA A 44 7.22 24.23 16.68
N ILE A 45 6.72 23.68 15.56
CA ILE A 45 6.58 22.22 15.38
C ILE A 45 7.95 21.54 15.50
N GLN A 46 8.98 22.08 14.83
CA GLN A 46 10.33 21.52 14.89
C GLN A 46 10.91 21.58 16.31
N SER A 47 10.74 22.71 17.00
CA SER A 47 11.19 22.92 18.38
C SER A 47 10.51 21.94 19.35
N CYS A 48 9.19 21.82 19.30
CA CYS A 48 8.45 20.88 20.12
C CYS A 48 8.83 19.42 19.82
N THR A 49 9.05 19.08 18.55
CA THR A 49 9.52 17.74 18.15
C THR A 49 10.89 17.44 18.78
N ALA A 50 11.82 18.39 18.73
CA ALA A 50 13.14 18.24 19.36
C ALA A 50 13.06 18.09 20.89
N GLN A 51 12.13 18.81 21.55
CA GLN A 51 11.90 18.66 22.99
C GLN A 51 11.38 17.26 23.34
N PHE A 52 10.46 16.70 22.54
CA PHE A 52 10.00 15.33 22.74
C PHE A 52 11.09 14.29 22.46
N VAL A 53 11.94 14.49 21.45
CA VAL A 53 13.13 13.63 21.22
C VAL A 53 14.04 13.65 22.46
N ALA A 54 14.27 14.82 23.05
CA ALA A 54 15.14 14.98 24.20
C ALA A 54 14.54 14.46 25.52
N ASN A 55 13.21 14.45 25.65
CA ASN A 55 12.50 14.06 26.87
C ASN A 55 11.22 13.26 26.57
N SER A 56 11.31 11.94 26.65
CA SER A 56 10.17 11.03 26.43
C SER A 56 9.08 11.08 27.50
N SER A 57 9.32 11.78 28.61
CA SER A 57 8.34 12.00 29.68
C SER A 57 7.56 13.31 29.51
N LEU A 58 8.00 14.18 28.60
CA LEU A 58 7.30 15.44 28.31
C LEU A 58 6.00 15.15 27.54
N GLY A 59 4.85 15.22 28.21
CA GLY A 59 3.58 14.91 27.56
C GLY A 59 3.13 15.98 26.55
N ARG A 60 3.44 17.26 26.77
CA ARG A 60 2.88 18.39 26.02
C ARG A 60 3.92 19.44 25.67
N CYS A 61 3.71 20.11 24.54
CA CYS A 61 4.46 21.28 24.11
C CYS A 61 3.51 22.29 23.43
N GLN A 62 3.80 23.58 23.57
CA GLN A 62 3.02 24.65 22.94
C GLN A 62 3.94 25.81 22.55
N ASN A 63 3.52 26.64 21.60
CA ASN A 63 4.23 27.88 21.28
C ASN A 63 3.84 29.03 22.23
N ASP A 64 4.70 30.05 22.35
CA ASP A 64 4.47 31.20 23.24
C ASP A 64 3.18 31.96 22.92
N ALA A 65 2.74 31.91 21.66
CA ALA A 65 1.53 32.57 21.19
C ALA A 65 0.24 31.80 21.52
N ASN A 66 0.31 30.60 22.12
CA ASN A 66 -0.85 29.72 22.37
C ASN A 66 -1.72 29.52 21.12
N THR A 67 -1.08 29.25 19.99
CA THR A 67 -1.71 29.00 18.68
C THR A 67 -1.33 27.64 18.12
N LEU A 68 -0.46 26.91 18.82
CA LEU A 68 -0.01 25.58 18.45
C LEU A 68 0.21 24.74 19.70
N TRP A 69 -0.38 23.54 19.72
CA TRP A 69 -0.21 22.55 20.77
C TRP A 69 0.16 21.22 20.16
N MET A 70 1.11 20.54 20.80
CA MET A 70 1.51 19.18 20.46
C MET A 70 1.47 18.34 21.74
N GLU A 71 0.99 17.12 21.62
CA GLU A 71 0.93 16.14 22.70
C GLU A 71 1.52 14.81 22.22
N GLN A 72 2.21 14.12 23.12
CA GLN A 72 2.63 12.75 22.93
C GLN A 72 2.13 11.88 24.07
N GLN A 73 1.89 10.61 23.79
CA GLN A 73 1.74 9.63 24.85
C GLN A 73 3.07 9.54 25.63
N PRO A 74 3.07 9.77 26.95
CA PRO A 74 4.24 9.51 27.78
C PRO A 74 4.65 8.04 27.64
N ASN A 75 5.95 7.75 27.55
CA ASN A 75 6.47 6.41 27.23
C ASN A 75 5.77 5.29 28.04
N LYS A 76 5.06 4.40 27.34
CA LYS A 76 4.40 3.20 27.90
C LYS A 76 5.19 1.90 27.68
N GLY A 77 6.47 1.99 27.37
CA GLY A 77 7.36 0.83 27.18
C GLY A 77 7.88 0.64 25.77
N SER A 78 7.82 1.66 24.90
CA SER A 78 8.53 1.62 23.61
C SER A 78 10.05 1.65 23.84
N ASN A 79 10.78 0.84 23.07
CA ASN A 79 12.24 0.73 23.17
C ASN A 79 12.88 0.75 21.76
N PRO A 80 13.66 1.78 21.40
CA PRO A 80 13.93 2.98 22.19
C PRO A 80 12.68 3.87 22.34
N PRO A 81 12.56 4.63 23.44
CA PRO A 81 11.47 5.57 23.61
C PRO A 81 11.50 6.63 22.50
N ASN A 82 10.31 7.05 22.02
CA ASN A 82 10.17 8.09 21.01
C ASN A 82 10.92 7.82 19.68
N SER A 83 11.10 6.55 19.30
CA SER A 83 11.70 6.20 18.00
C SER A 83 11.01 6.85 16.80
N ASP A 84 9.71 7.11 16.95
CA ASP A 84 8.85 7.54 15.85
C ASP A 84 8.51 9.04 15.90
N VAL A 85 8.92 9.77 16.94
CA VAL A 85 8.43 11.14 17.18
C VAL A 85 8.74 12.10 16.03
N THR A 86 9.94 11.98 15.44
CA THR A 86 10.36 12.81 14.33
C THR A 86 9.51 12.55 13.09
N ILE A 87 9.32 11.28 12.73
CA ILE A 87 8.51 10.93 11.55
C ILE A 87 7.03 11.24 11.79
N ALA A 88 6.52 11.03 13.00
CA ALA A 88 5.13 11.29 13.35
C ALA A 88 4.73 12.76 13.18
N PHE A 89 5.53 13.69 13.70
CA PHE A 89 5.25 15.12 13.55
C PHE A 89 5.58 15.67 12.16
N GLN A 90 6.50 15.04 11.42
CA GLN A 90 6.69 15.33 9.99
C GLN A 90 5.46 14.92 9.18
N ASP A 91 4.96 13.69 9.36
CA ASP A 91 3.76 13.17 8.71
C ASP A 91 2.55 14.05 9.03
N MET A 92 2.26 14.31 10.30
CA MET A 92 1.12 15.17 10.68
C MET A 92 1.22 16.59 10.09
N ARG A 93 2.43 17.17 10.03
CA ARG A 93 2.64 18.49 9.44
C ARG A 93 2.39 18.48 7.93
N ASP A 94 3.03 17.58 7.20
CA ASP A 94 3.01 17.59 5.73
C ASP A 94 1.69 17.04 5.17
N LEU A 95 1.16 15.99 5.81
CA LEU A 95 -0.06 15.32 5.38
C LEU A 95 -1.32 16.06 5.82
N CYS A 96 -1.33 16.70 6.98
CA CYS A 96 -2.52 17.37 7.50
C CYS A 96 -2.38 18.90 7.54
N ILE A 97 -1.43 19.42 8.33
CA ILE A 97 -1.39 20.85 8.67
C ILE A 97 -1.12 21.73 7.45
N LEU A 98 -0.19 21.34 6.58
CA LEU A 98 0.11 22.03 5.32
C LEU A 98 -0.87 21.69 4.20
N SER A 99 -1.78 20.76 4.45
CA SER A 99 -2.71 20.18 3.47
C SER A 99 -4.18 20.47 3.76
N GLY A 100 -4.45 21.54 4.48
CA GLY A 100 -5.80 22.09 4.65
C GLY A 100 -6.47 21.76 5.99
N GLN A 101 -5.76 21.14 6.92
CA GLN A 101 -6.31 20.67 8.21
C GLN A 101 -5.69 21.44 9.38
N THR A 102 -6.39 21.52 10.51
CA THR A 102 -5.93 22.26 11.69
C THR A 102 -5.53 21.34 12.84
N THR A 103 -5.89 20.06 12.78
CA THR A 103 -5.48 19.04 13.75
C THR A 103 -5.02 17.78 13.04
N ALA A 104 -4.19 17.01 13.74
CA ALA A 104 -3.81 15.68 13.31
C ALA A 104 -3.48 14.78 14.49
N THR A 105 -3.69 13.48 14.30
CA THR A 105 -3.17 12.42 15.17
C THR A 105 -2.30 11.49 14.37
N TRP A 106 -1.28 10.95 15.02
CA TRP A 106 -0.45 9.89 14.48
C TRP A 106 -0.36 8.77 15.50
N SER A 107 -0.53 7.52 15.08
CA SER A 107 -0.40 6.38 15.99
C SER A 107 0.28 5.19 15.33
N SER A 108 1.09 4.48 16.11
CA SER A 108 1.59 3.14 15.84
C SER A 108 1.13 2.18 16.94
N ASP A 109 1.47 0.89 16.82
CA ASP A 109 1.14 -0.12 17.82
C ASP A 109 1.66 0.21 19.24
N SER A 110 2.68 1.09 19.35
CA SER A 110 3.38 1.39 20.60
C SER A 110 3.21 2.81 21.13
N GLN A 111 2.76 3.78 20.32
CA GLN A 111 2.70 5.18 20.72
C GLN A 111 1.69 5.99 19.91
N TRP A 112 1.18 7.08 20.49
CA TRP A 112 0.39 8.08 19.77
C TRP A 112 0.91 9.50 19.99
N TYR A 113 0.66 10.35 19.00
CA TYR A 113 0.98 11.76 18.97
C TYR A 113 -0.22 12.56 18.45
N TRP A 114 -0.29 13.83 18.83
CA TRP A 114 -1.35 14.74 18.43
C TRP A 114 -0.82 16.16 18.25
N ILE A 115 -1.40 16.89 17.29
CA ILE A 115 -1.14 18.32 17.07
C ILE A 115 -2.44 19.06 16.78
N ALA A 116 -2.55 20.29 17.29
CA ALA A 116 -3.55 21.27 16.91
C ALA A 116 -2.93 22.63 16.66
N VAL A 117 -3.46 23.34 15.66
CA VAL A 117 -2.95 24.62 15.21
C VAL A 117 -4.12 25.57 14.91
N GLU A 118 -3.99 26.83 15.31
CA GLU A 118 -5.04 27.84 15.21
C GLU A 118 -4.79 28.85 14.09
N GLY A 119 -5.87 29.54 13.69
CA GLY A 119 -5.92 30.48 12.57
C GLY A 119 -4.70 31.42 12.41
N PRO A 120 -4.13 32.01 13.48
CA PRO A 120 -2.96 32.91 13.37
C PRO A 120 -1.68 32.26 12.81
N CYS A 121 -1.61 30.93 12.75
CA CYS A 121 -0.51 30.24 12.09
C CYS A 121 -0.61 30.25 10.57
N TRP A 122 -1.69 30.77 9.98
CA TRP A 122 -1.85 30.95 8.55
C TRP A 122 -2.01 32.42 8.17
N THR A 123 -1.54 32.76 6.97
CA THR A 123 -1.69 34.10 6.39
C THR A 123 -2.04 34.03 4.91
N LYS A 124 -2.87 34.98 4.45
CA LYS A 124 -3.18 35.20 3.04
C LYS A 124 -2.40 36.37 2.44
N ASP A 125 -1.55 37.02 3.24
CA ASP A 125 -0.75 38.16 2.81
C ASP A 125 0.37 37.69 1.86
N PRO A 126 0.30 38.04 0.55
CA PRO A 126 1.28 37.61 -0.43
C PRO A 126 2.63 38.33 -0.27
N SER A 127 2.73 39.38 0.55
CA SER A 127 3.97 40.11 0.80
C SER A 127 4.86 39.44 1.86
N ARG A 128 4.32 38.51 2.64
CA ARG A 128 5.06 37.79 3.68
C ARG A 128 6.03 36.79 3.05
N THR A 129 7.30 36.89 3.41
CA THR A 129 8.38 35.97 2.96
C THR A 129 8.75 34.92 4.00
N ASP A 130 8.35 35.10 5.25
CA ASP A 130 8.56 34.20 6.39
C ASP A 130 7.44 33.17 6.48
N VAL A 131 7.18 32.47 5.37
CA VAL A 131 6.08 31.52 5.26
C VAL A 131 6.52 30.24 4.54
N VAL A 132 5.77 29.17 4.78
CA VAL A 132 5.84 27.89 4.09
C VAL A 132 4.57 27.75 3.25
N PRO A 133 4.67 27.56 1.92
CA PRO A 133 3.51 27.35 1.07
C PRO A 133 2.71 26.12 1.50
N THR A 134 1.38 26.25 1.56
CA THR A 134 0.51 25.09 1.75
C THR A 134 0.32 24.37 0.42
N HIS A 135 0.13 23.06 0.46
CA HIS A 135 0.05 22.21 -0.73
C HIS A 135 -1.06 21.17 -0.55
N LYS A 136 -1.55 20.58 -1.64
CA LYS A 136 -2.47 19.44 -1.49
C LYS A 136 -1.75 18.30 -0.78
N ALA A 137 -2.49 17.50 -0.01
CA ALA A 137 -1.94 16.29 0.60
C ALA A 137 -1.26 15.46 -0.50
N PRO A 138 -0.01 15.04 -0.30
CA PRO A 138 0.70 14.22 -1.29
C PRO A 138 0.06 12.83 -1.46
N TYR A 139 -0.76 12.42 -0.50
CA TYR A 139 -1.40 11.10 -0.43
C TYR A 139 -2.87 11.22 -0.02
N CYS A 140 -3.63 10.15 -0.27
CA CYS A 140 -4.97 10.00 0.27
C CYS A 140 -4.88 9.66 1.75
N ILE A 141 -5.40 10.54 2.58
CA ILE A 141 -5.53 10.27 4.00
C ILE A 141 -6.94 9.74 4.19
N GLN A 142 -7.10 8.46 3.89
CA GLN A 142 -8.35 7.73 4.12
C GLN A 142 -8.13 6.75 5.26
N ASN A 143 -8.89 6.95 6.34
CA ASN A 143 -8.87 6.05 7.48
C ASN A 143 -9.63 4.76 7.11
N ARG A 144 -9.16 3.61 7.61
CA ARG A 144 -9.80 2.31 7.44
C ARG A 144 -11.27 2.33 7.83
N ASP A 145 -11.57 3.07 8.88
CA ASP A 145 -12.88 3.12 9.48
C ASP A 145 -13.73 4.29 8.92
N ASP A 146 -13.23 5.03 7.93
CA ASP A 146 -14.03 6.06 7.25
C ASP A 146 -15.23 5.40 6.57
N GLY A 147 -16.42 5.91 6.88
CA GLY A 147 -17.68 5.45 6.28
C GLY A 147 -17.73 5.69 4.77
N LEU A 148 -16.92 6.62 4.25
CA LEU A 148 -16.83 7.02 2.84
C LEU A 148 -18.20 7.00 2.13
N TYR A 149 -19.19 7.67 2.72
CA TYR A 149 -20.58 7.64 2.26
C TYR A 149 -20.71 8.06 0.78
N ASP A 150 -19.87 8.99 0.33
CA ASP A 150 -19.82 9.43 -1.08
C ASP A 150 -19.19 8.39 -2.03
N CYS A 151 -18.48 7.39 -1.51
CA CYS A 151 -17.88 6.29 -2.27
C CYS A 151 -18.76 5.05 -2.32
N TYR A 152 -19.63 4.88 -1.34
CA TYR A 152 -20.59 3.78 -1.24
C TYR A 152 -22.00 4.35 -1.19
N PRO A 153 -22.50 4.93 -2.29
CA PRO A 153 -23.82 5.51 -2.28
C PRO A 153 -24.85 4.41 -2.02
N ASP A 154 -25.54 4.54 -0.89
CA ASP A 154 -26.74 3.75 -0.65
C ASP A 154 -27.78 4.10 -1.72
N PRO A 155 -28.53 3.11 -2.21
CA PRO A 155 -29.65 3.39 -3.10
C PRO A 155 -30.59 4.37 -2.39
N ALA A 156 -30.89 5.50 -3.04
CA ALA A 156 -31.82 6.47 -2.51
C ALA A 156 -33.14 5.76 -2.13
N PRO A 157 -33.67 5.97 -0.91
CA PRO A 157 -34.93 5.38 -0.47
C PRO A 157 -36.07 5.99 -1.29
N THR A 158 -36.27 5.48 -2.51
CA THR A 158 -37.31 5.92 -3.43
C THR A 158 -38.38 4.85 -3.55
N THR A 159 -39.63 5.28 -3.63
CA THR A 159 -40.78 4.41 -3.88
C THR A 159 -40.75 3.93 -5.33
N GLY A 160 -40.30 2.69 -5.54
CA GLY A 160 -40.60 1.90 -6.75
C GLY A 160 -40.05 2.44 -8.07
N GLY A 161 -38.76 2.22 -8.32
CA GLY A 161 -38.21 2.21 -9.69
C GLY A 161 -38.41 0.85 -10.38
N PRO A 162 -38.29 0.78 -11.73
CA PRO A 162 -38.33 -0.50 -12.43
C PRO A 162 -37.21 -1.42 -11.94
N ILE A 163 -37.50 -2.72 -11.82
CA ILE A 163 -36.50 -3.74 -11.43
C ILE A 163 -35.30 -3.65 -12.36
N LYS A 164 -34.14 -3.28 -11.79
CA LYS A 164 -32.86 -3.37 -12.50
C LYS A 164 -32.38 -4.82 -12.45
N VAL A 165 -32.63 -5.57 -13.52
CA VAL A 165 -32.08 -6.92 -13.67
C VAL A 165 -30.59 -6.81 -14.01
N LEU A 166 -29.74 -7.30 -13.10
CA LEU A 166 -28.30 -7.43 -13.34
C LEU A 166 -28.07 -8.45 -14.46
N LYS A 167 -27.26 -8.08 -15.46
CA LYS A 167 -26.86 -8.97 -16.54
C LYS A 167 -25.38 -9.31 -16.37
N THR A 168 -25.04 -10.58 -16.57
CA THR A 168 -23.64 -10.99 -16.71
C THR A 168 -23.14 -10.57 -18.09
N ALA A 169 -21.93 -10.04 -18.15
CA ALA A 169 -21.26 -9.66 -19.39
C ALA A 169 -19.85 -10.24 -19.39
N LYS A 170 -19.29 -10.39 -20.59
CA LYS A 170 -17.87 -10.70 -20.75
C LYS A 170 -17.05 -9.52 -20.24
N THR A 171 -16.09 -9.78 -19.35
CA THR A 171 -15.18 -8.74 -18.84
C THR A 171 -14.22 -8.27 -19.92
N LYS A 172 -13.46 -7.19 -19.65
CA LYS A 172 -12.48 -6.66 -20.59
C LYS A 172 -11.36 -7.65 -20.93
N GLY A 173 -10.85 -8.39 -19.95
CA GLY A 173 -9.88 -9.50 -20.14
C GLY A 173 -10.49 -10.76 -20.76
N GLY A 174 -11.80 -10.72 -21.05
CA GLY A 174 -12.49 -11.73 -21.83
C GLY A 174 -13.09 -12.88 -21.02
N PHE A 175 -13.23 -12.72 -19.71
CA PHE A 175 -13.79 -13.74 -18.84
C PHE A 175 -15.31 -13.67 -18.79
N THR A 176 -15.97 -14.83 -18.69
CA THR A 176 -17.44 -14.95 -18.68
C THR A 176 -18.00 -15.54 -17.39
N LYS A 177 -17.12 -15.88 -16.44
CA LYS A 177 -17.46 -16.47 -15.15
C LYS A 177 -16.55 -15.85 -14.07
N PRO A 178 -17.05 -15.70 -12.82
CA PRO A 178 -16.20 -15.34 -11.69
C PRO A 178 -15.05 -16.35 -11.50
N PRO A 179 -13.85 -15.92 -11.07
CA PRO A 179 -12.81 -16.85 -10.64
C PRO A 179 -13.29 -17.64 -9.43
N ARG A 180 -12.90 -18.91 -9.34
CA ARG A 180 -13.18 -19.77 -8.18
C ARG A 180 -11.88 -20.44 -7.77
N GLY A 181 -11.54 -20.39 -6.50
CA GLY A 181 -10.26 -20.88 -6.06
C GLY A 181 -9.99 -20.64 -4.60
N TRP A 182 -8.71 -20.72 -4.26
CA TRP A 182 -8.17 -20.50 -2.93
C TRP A 182 -7.17 -19.35 -2.96
N ASN A 183 -7.15 -18.55 -1.90
CA ASN A 183 -6.18 -17.49 -1.69
C ASN A 183 -5.52 -17.65 -0.30
N THR A 184 -4.22 -17.45 -0.22
CA THR A 184 -3.44 -17.70 1.01
C THR A 184 -3.85 -16.80 2.19
N TYR A 185 -4.41 -15.61 1.94
CA TYR A 185 -4.69 -14.60 2.97
C TYR A 185 -5.58 -15.13 4.09
N GLY A 186 -6.59 -15.94 3.77
CA GLY A 186 -7.52 -16.49 4.77
C GLY A 186 -6.80 -17.30 5.85
N VAL A 187 -5.75 -18.04 5.49
CA VAL A 187 -4.92 -18.77 6.44
C VAL A 187 -3.95 -17.82 7.15
N GLN A 188 -3.35 -16.90 6.40
CA GLN A 188 -2.40 -15.93 6.94
C GLN A 188 -3.05 -14.99 7.97
N ALA A 189 -4.34 -14.69 7.86
CA ALA A 189 -5.05 -13.77 8.76
C ALA A 189 -5.45 -14.38 10.12
N MET A 190 -5.25 -15.69 10.33
CA MET A 190 -5.71 -16.35 11.56
C MET A 190 -4.83 -16.01 12.76
N LYS A 191 -5.43 -15.61 13.88
CA LYS A 191 -4.72 -15.13 15.10
C LYS A 191 -4.00 -16.24 15.88
N ASN A 192 -4.43 -17.50 15.74
CA ASN A 192 -3.83 -18.64 16.43
C ASN A 192 -2.82 -19.36 15.52
N ALA A 193 -1.60 -18.83 15.43
CA ALA A 193 -0.50 -19.42 14.65
C ALA A 193 -0.18 -20.89 15.02
N LEU A 194 -0.62 -21.34 16.20
CA LEU A 194 -0.47 -22.72 16.68
C LEU A 194 -1.46 -23.71 16.06
N GLU A 195 -2.62 -23.25 15.58
CA GLU A 195 -3.64 -24.12 14.98
C GLU A 195 -3.43 -24.28 13.47
N VAL A 196 -2.92 -23.23 12.80
CA VAL A 196 -2.54 -23.30 11.38
C VAL A 196 -1.26 -22.52 11.13
N ILE A 197 -0.24 -23.25 10.68
CA ILE A 197 0.99 -22.68 10.12
C ILE A 197 0.82 -22.69 8.61
N PRO A 198 0.90 -21.53 7.91
CA PRO A 198 1.45 -20.23 8.34
C PRO A 198 0.42 -19.13 8.72
N SER A 199 0.71 -18.30 9.74
CA SER A 199 -0.09 -17.13 10.17
C SER A 199 0.75 -15.83 10.25
N PHE A 200 0.16 -14.65 9.97
CA PHE A 200 0.78 -13.33 10.12
C PHE A 200 0.99 -12.91 11.59
N ALA A 201 0.26 -13.50 12.55
CA ALA A 201 0.40 -13.13 13.96
C ALA A 201 1.68 -13.74 14.55
N GLY A 202 2.69 -12.89 14.84
CA GLY A 202 3.89 -13.25 15.63
C GLY A 202 5.03 -13.91 14.84
N GLN A 203 5.43 -13.32 13.71
CA GLN A 203 6.43 -13.78 12.71
C GLN A 203 7.71 -14.52 13.23
N GLN A 204 7.53 -15.75 13.70
CA GLN A 204 8.52 -16.83 13.76
C GLN A 204 7.78 -18.10 13.27
N GLY A 205 8.30 -18.75 12.22
CA GLY A 205 7.74 -20.01 11.73
C GLY A 205 6.68 -19.92 10.62
N LEU A 206 6.65 -18.87 9.79
CA LEU A 206 5.89 -18.89 8.54
C LEU A 206 6.41 -20.03 7.64
N ASN A 207 5.83 -21.24 7.70
CA ASN A 207 5.98 -22.24 6.63
C ASN A 207 5.16 -21.83 5.39
N TYR A 208 5.08 -20.54 5.08
CA TYR A 208 4.51 -20.06 3.83
C TYR A 208 5.58 -20.26 2.75
N ASN A 209 5.65 -21.45 2.20
CA ASN A 209 6.59 -21.81 1.15
C ASN A 209 5.87 -22.57 0.03
N GLN A 210 6.61 -22.92 -1.01
CA GLN A 210 6.05 -23.64 -2.15
C GLN A 210 5.36 -24.95 -1.74
N ALA A 211 5.96 -25.75 -0.86
CA ALA A 211 5.39 -27.03 -0.42
C ALA A 211 4.04 -26.85 0.29
N PHE A 212 3.90 -25.79 1.09
CA PHE A 212 2.62 -25.44 1.70
C PHE A 212 1.56 -25.11 0.64
N VAL A 213 1.90 -24.26 -0.34
CA VAL A 213 0.98 -23.89 -1.43
C VAL A 213 0.59 -25.12 -2.26
N GLU A 214 1.56 -25.97 -2.62
CA GLU A 214 1.32 -27.23 -3.33
C GLU A 214 0.39 -28.17 -2.53
N THR A 215 0.51 -28.20 -1.20
CA THR A 215 -0.39 -29.00 -0.35
C THR A 215 -1.83 -28.50 -0.44
N GLN A 216 -2.06 -27.20 -0.25
CA GLN A 216 -3.41 -26.62 -0.28
C GLN A 216 -4.02 -26.70 -1.68
N CYS A 217 -3.27 -26.31 -2.70
CA CYS A 217 -3.77 -26.31 -4.07
C CYS A 217 -3.87 -27.73 -4.66
N GLY A 218 -3.08 -28.68 -4.15
CA GLY A 218 -3.21 -30.10 -4.48
C GLY A 218 -4.58 -30.69 -4.10
N VAL A 219 -5.20 -30.22 -3.02
CA VAL A 219 -6.58 -30.60 -2.66
C VAL A 219 -7.58 -30.13 -3.72
N MET A 220 -7.42 -28.90 -4.22
CA MET A 220 -8.27 -28.35 -5.29
C MET A 220 -8.12 -29.08 -6.62
N ALA A 221 -6.98 -29.75 -6.86
CA ALA A 221 -6.80 -30.58 -8.04
C ALA A 221 -7.67 -31.86 -8.03
N SER A 222 -8.31 -32.20 -6.90
CA SER A 222 -9.20 -33.36 -6.83
C SER A 222 -10.42 -33.23 -7.77
N PRO A 223 -11.00 -34.35 -8.24
CA PRO A 223 -12.10 -34.32 -9.20
C PRO A 223 -13.31 -33.49 -8.77
N ALA A 224 -13.65 -33.48 -7.47
CA ALA A 224 -14.81 -32.75 -6.96
C ALA A 224 -14.66 -31.23 -7.10
N PHE A 225 -13.51 -30.67 -6.72
CA PHE A 225 -13.23 -29.24 -6.85
C PHE A 225 -13.12 -28.81 -8.31
N ARG A 226 -12.46 -29.61 -9.15
CA ARG A 226 -12.39 -29.35 -10.60
C ARG A 226 -13.77 -29.38 -11.25
N ALA A 227 -14.62 -30.35 -10.90
CA ALA A 227 -16.00 -30.42 -11.40
C ALA A 227 -16.84 -29.21 -10.95
N ALA A 228 -16.57 -28.67 -9.76
CA ALA A 228 -17.18 -27.45 -9.24
C ALA A 228 -16.57 -26.15 -9.83
N GLY A 229 -15.53 -26.26 -10.65
CA GLY A 229 -14.87 -25.16 -11.34
C GLY A 229 -13.87 -24.36 -10.50
N TYR A 230 -13.38 -24.92 -9.39
CA TYR A 230 -12.31 -24.31 -8.58
C TYR A 230 -10.96 -24.60 -9.24
N ASP A 231 -10.34 -23.57 -9.79
CA ASP A 231 -9.09 -23.71 -10.55
C ASP A 231 -8.03 -22.65 -10.24
N VAL A 232 -8.32 -21.64 -9.41
CA VAL A 232 -7.33 -20.59 -9.09
C VAL A 232 -6.61 -20.88 -7.76
N CYS A 233 -5.28 -20.93 -7.79
CA CYS A 233 -4.40 -20.94 -6.64
C CYS A 233 -3.71 -19.58 -6.51
N SER A 234 -4.23 -18.69 -5.67
CA SER A 234 -3.77 -17.30 -5.53
C SER A 234 -2.89 -17.12 -4.29
N LEU A 235 -1.67 -16.62 -4.51
CA LEU A 235 -0.74 -16.27 -3.45
C LEU A 235 -0.90 -14.79 -3.12
N ASP A 236 -1.40 -14.52 -1.91
CA ASP A 236 -1.47 -13.19 -1.33
C ASP A 236 -0.08 -12.72 -0.85
N SER A 237 -0.03 -11.54 -0.21
CA SER A 237 1.21 -10.87 0.15
C SER A 237 2.23 -11.79 0.86
N GLY A 238 3.50 -11.62 0.52
CA GLY A 238 4.62 -12.34 1.12
C GLY A 238 5.25 -13.42 0.25
N TRP A 239 4.83 -13.56 -1.01
CA TRP A 239 5.51 -14.40 -2.01
C TRP A 239 6.74 -13.70 -2.61
N GLN A 240 6.70 -12.37 -2.65
CA GLN A 240 7.71 -11.50 -3.26
C GLN A 240 8.91 -11.25 -2.33
N SER A 241 10.03 -10.90 -2.94
CA SER A 241 11.17 -10.28 -2.26
C SER A 241 10.90 -8.78 -2.08
N PHE A 242 11.10 -8.27 -0.86
CA PHE A 242 10.87 -6.83 -0.55
C PHE A 242 12.15 -5.98 -0.69
N ASN A 243 13.32 -6.62 -0.58
CA ASN A 243 14.63 -5.96 -0.55
C ASN A 243 15.53 -6.36 -1.72
N VAL A 244 15.03 -7.20 -2.64
CA VAL A 244 15.77 -7.67 -3.81
C VAL A 244 14.90 -7.52 -5.04
N VAL A 245 15.48 -6.92 -6.07
CA VAL A 245 14.94 -6.79 -7.41
C VAL A 245 16.01 -7.24 -8.39
N ASP A 246 15.63 -7.54 -9.63
CA ASP A 246 16.61 -7.84 -10.67
C ASP A 246 17.33 -6.57 -11.17
N ASP A 247 18.21 -6.74 -12.17
CA ASP A 247 18.99 -5.62 -12.73
C ASP A 247 18.15 -4.54 -13.42
N ASN A 248 16.89 -4.85 -13.73
CA ASN A 248 15.95 -3.91 -14.32
C ASN A 248 14.90 -3.42 -13.32
N GLY A 249 15.09 -3.72 -12.03
CA GLY A 249 14.19 -3.31 -10.96
C GLY A 249 12.83 -4.01 -10.98
N ARG A 250 12.72 -5.20 -11.58
CA ARG A 250 11.50 -6.00 -11.58
C ARG A 250 11.35 -6.76 -10.26
N ILE A 251 10.10 -6.88 -9.80
CA ILE A 251 9.75 -7.60 -8.56
C ILE A 251 9.99 -9.10 -8.75
N LEU A 252 10.76 -9.68 -7.83
CA LEU A 252 11.10 -11.11 -7.81
C LEU A 252 10.34 -11.84 -6.70
N TYR A 253 10.18 -13.16 -6.85
CA TYR A 253 9.75 -14.02 -5.74
C TYR A 253 10.87 -14.17 -4.69
N ASN A 254 10.52 -14.55 -3.47
CA ASN A 254 11.49 -14.93 -2.45
C ASN A 254 12.04 -16.33 -2.77
N ASN A 255 13.27 -16.39 -3.28
CA ASN A 255 13.89 -17.61 -3.77
C ASN A 255 14.24 -18.64 -2.68
N THR A 256 14.20 -18.27 -1.41
CA THR A 256 14.37 -19.23 -0.29
C THR A 256 13.07 -19.96 0.02
N ARG A 257 11.91 -19.44 -0.43
CA ARG A 257 10.58 -19.96 -0.12
C ARG A 257 9.86 -20.50 -1.35
N PHE A 258 10.16 -19.97 -2.54
CA PHE A 258 9.46 -20.29 -3.78
C PHE A 258 10.40 -20.42 -4.97
N ASN A 259 9.98 -21.23 -5.94
CA ASN A 259 10.43 -21.19 -7.33
C ASN A 259 9.18 -20.99 -8.21
N MET A 260 8.85 -19.74 -8.55
CA MET A 260 7.58 -19.44 -9.24
C MET A 260 7.42 -20.11 -10.61
N PRO A 261 8.45 -20.18 -11.49
CA PRO A 261 8.36 -20.98 -12.71
C PRO A 261 7.98 -22.45 -12.47
N GLN A 262 8.56 -23.07 -11.44
CA GLN A 262 8.27 -24.45 -11.08
C GLN A 262 6.85 -24.60 -10.53
N LEU A 263 6.44 -23.71 -9.61
CA LEU A 263 5.09 -23.72 -9.04
C LEU A 263 4.01 -23.48 -10.11
N GLY A 264 4.21 -22.53 -11.02
CA GLY A 264 3.29 -22.28 -12.13
C GLY A 264 3.13 -23.50 -13.03
N SER A 265 4.25 -24.13 -13.41
CA SER A 265 4.23 -25.38 -14.19
C SER A 265 3.50 -26.51 -13.44
N TRP A 266 3.79 -26.70 -12.15
CA TRP A 266 3.16 -27.71 -11.30
C TRP A 266 1.64 -27.54 -11.18
N LEU A 267 1.17 -26.29 -11.07
CA LEU A 267 -0.26 -25.94 -11.04
C LEU A 267 -0.92 -26.22 -12.40
N HIS A 268 -0.30 -25.79 -13.49
CA HIS A 268 -0.85 -25.97 -14.84
C HIS A 268 -0.97 -27.45 -15.22
N GLU A 269 0.01 -28.29 -14.86
CA GLU A 269 -0.04 -29.75 -15.03
C GLU A 269 -1.25 -30.40 -14.34
N ARG A 270 -1.79 -29.75 -13.30
CA ARG A 270 -2.95 -30.21 -12.53
C ARG A 270 -4.26 -29.53 -12.95
N GLY A 271 -4.23 -28.71 -14.00
CA GLY A 271 -5.38 -27.94 -14.46
C GLY A 271 -5.76 -26.80 -13.53
N LEU A 272 -4.83 -26.34 -12.69
CA LEU A 272 -4.98 -25.16 -11.84
C LEU A 272 -4.28 -23.96 -12.48
N LYS A 273 -4.51 -22.77 -11.93
CA LYS A 273 -4.03 -21.47 -12.38
C LYS A 273 -3.25 -20.77 -11.26
N LEU A 274 -2.19 -20.05 -11.62
CA LEU A 274 -1.38 -19.28 -10.68
C LEU A 274 -1.92 -17.85 -10.53
N GLY A 275 -2.26 -17.46 -9.31
CA GLY A 275 -2.59 -16.07 -8.97
C GLY A 275 -1.50 -15.43 -8.12
N LEU A 276 -1.15 -14.17 -8.38
CA LEU A 276 -0.22 -13.39 -7.55
C LEU A 276 -0.85 -12.08 -7.11
N TYR A 277 -0.57 -11.71 -5.86
CA TYR A 277 -0.92 -10.41 -5.28
C TYR A 277 0.21 -9.41 -5.43
N VAL A 278 -0.09 -8.15 -5.74
CA VAL A 278 0.84 -7.03 -5.59
C VAL A 278 0.11 -5.76 -5.18
N THR A 279 0.83 -4.79 -4.62
CA THR A 279 0.39 -3.41 -4.51
C THR A 279 0.92 -2.60 -5.70
N PRO A 280 0.28 -1.49 -6.09
CA PRO A 280 0.85 -0.52 -7.00
C PRO A 280 2.28 -0.10 -6.60
N GLY A 281 3.05 0.32 -7.60
CA GLY A 281 4.41 0.80 -7.40
C GLY A 281 5.49 -0.28 -7.52
N VAL A 282 6.67 0.07 -7.01
CA VAL A 282 7.91 -0.71 -7.13
C VAL A 282 8.65 -0.73 -5.79
N PRO A 283 9.38 -1.80 -5.42
CA PRO A 283 10.24 -1.75 -4.25
C PRO A 283 11.22 -0.57 -4.34
N CYS A 284 11.28 0.29 -3.32
CA CYS A 284 12.08 1.52 -3.39
C CYS A 284 13.59 1.25 -3.57
N VAL A 285 14.06 0.05 -3.18
CA VAL A 285 15.43 -0.43 -3.45
C VAL A 285 15.77 -0.48 -4.95
N ALA A 286 14.77 -0.45 -5.82
CA ALA A 286 14.94 -0.43 -7.27
C ALA A 286 15.30 0.94 -7.84
N ALA A 287 15.31 2.02 -7.05
CA ALA A 287 15.46 3.39 -7.55
C ALA A 287 16.70 3.59 -8.46
N ASN A 288 17.81 2.90 -8.17
CA ASN A 288 19.04 2.98 -8.95
C ASN A 288 19.12 2.03 -10.16
N LYS A 289 18.09 1.20 -10.38
CA LYS A 289 18.01 0.29 -11.54
C LYS A 289 17.48 1.02 -12.76
N THR A 290 17.84 0.51 -13.94
CA THR A 290 17.39 1.04 -15.23
C THR A 290 16.21 0.22 -15.73
N ILE A 291 15.16 0.88 -16.20
CA ILE A 291 13.97 0.18 -16.72
C ILE A 291 14.34 -0.54 -18.02
N LEU A 292 13.99 -1.83 -18.10
CA LEU A 292 14.32 -2.69 -19.24
C LEU A 292 13.86 -2.08 -20.57
N GLY A 293 14.78 -2.00 -21.54
CA GLY A 293 14.49 -1.45 -22.87
C GLY A 293 14.49 0.08 -22.94
N THR A 294 14.96 0.76 -21.89
CA THR A 294 15.05 2.22 -21.81
C THR A 294 16.41 2.66 -21.24
N ASN A 295 16.66 3.97 -21.22
CA ASN A 295 17.76 4.58 -20.44
C ASN A 295 17.26 5.27 -19.16
N THR A 296 16.00 5.05 -18.78
CA THR A 296 15.35 5.72 -17.65
C THR A 296 15.67 4.99 -16.36
N LYS A 297 16.19 5.70 -15.36
CA LYS A 297 16.29 5.14 -14.00
C LYS A 297 14.93 5.14 -13.33
N ILE A 298 14.67 4.11 -12.53
CA ILE A 298 13.40 4.01 -11.79
C ILE A 298 13.20 5.23 -10.88
N GLY A 299 14.24 5.68 -10.18
CA GLY A 299 14.17 6.83 -9.28
C GLY A 299 13.75 8.14 -9.96
N ASP A 300 13.99 8.29 -11.27
CA ASP A 300 13.65 9.51 -12.03
C ASP A 300 12.14 9.60 -12.35
N VAL A 301 11.40 8.51 -12.12
CA VAL A 301 9.98 8.38 -12.44
C VAL A 301 9.11 8.01 -11.24
N LEU A 302 9.64 8.18 -10.01
CA LEU A 302 8.87 8.02 -8.78
C LEU A 302 8.25 9.36 -8.34
N LEU A 303 7.09 9.29 -7.69
CA LEU A 303 6.49 10.47 -7.05
C LEU A 303 7.23 10.83 -5.75
N PHE A 304 7.60 9.83 -4.94
CA PHE A 304 8.23 10.02 -3.61
C PHE A 304 9.08 8.80 -3.20
N ASP A 305 10.02 8.95 -2.25
CA ASP A 305 11.04 7.93 -1.91
C ASP A 305 10.96 7.31 -0.48
N ASN A 306 9.91 7.58 0.30
CA ASN A 306 9.95 7.35 1.76
C ASN A 306 9.27 6.07 2.29
N GLN A 307 9.01 5.08 1.43
CA GLN A 307 8.26 3.86 1.75
C GLN A 307 9.05 2.57 1.46
N ILE A 308 8.48 1.38 1.74
CA ILE A 308 9.03 0.09 1.28
C ILE A 308 8.75 -0.08 -0.22
N PHE A 309 7.55 0.33 -0.66
CA PHE A 309 7.13 0.43 -2.05
C PHE A 309 6.92 1.90 -2.43
N CYS A 310 7.49 2.30 -3.55
CA CYS A 310 7.44 3.65 -4.07
C CYS A 310 6.46 3.73 -5.24
N ASP A 311 5.64 4.77 -5.25
CA ASP A 311 4.67 5.03 -6.32
C ASP A 311 5.36 5.66 -7.55
N PHE A 312 4.92 5.24 -8.73
CA PHE A 312 5.33 5.85 -9.99
C PHE A 312 4.57 7.14 -10.27
N ASP A 313 5.26 8.11 -10.89
CA ASP A 313 4.62 9.17 -11.63
C ASP A 313 4.24 8.63 -13.01
N TYR A 314 2.99 8.17 -13.14
CA TYR A 314 2.46 7.58 -14.38
C TYR A 314 2.41 8.55 -15.58
N THR A 315 2.76 9.83 -15.40
CA THR A 315 2.92 10.78 -16.52
C THR A 315 4.30 10.69 -17.17
N LYS A 316 5.28 10.02 -16.54
CA LYS A 316 6.65 9.95 -17.00
C LYS A 316 6.86 8.84 -18.04
N PRO A 317 7.74 9.05 -19.04
CA PRO A 317 8.11 8.01 -19.98
C PRO A 317 8.89 6.88 -19.28
N GLY A 318 8.75 5.64 -19.74
CA GLY A 318 9.41 4.48 -19.14
C GLY A 318 8.55 3.71 -18.13
N VAL A 319 7.54 4.36 -17.51
CA VAL A 319 6.71 3.69 -16.50
C VAL A 319 5.91 2.53 -17.11
N GLN A 320 5.36 2.70 -18.32
CA GLN A 320 4.65 1.61 -18.99
C GLN A 320 5.59 0.47 -19.38
N GLU A 321 6.80 0.77 -19.84
CA GLU A 321 7.83 -0.22 -20.18
C GLU A 321 8.23 -1.07 -18.96
N TRP A 322 8.29 -0.45 -17.76
CA TRP A 322 8.51 -1.20 -16.53
C TRP A 322 7.36 -2.20 -16.28
N HIS A 323 6.10 -1.77 -16.36
CA HIS A 323 4.94 -2.65 -16.17
C HIS A 323 4.90 -3.77 -17.22
N ASP A 324 5.14 -3.45 -18.48
CA ASP A 324 5.22 -4.42 -19.59
C ASP A 324 6.31 -5.48 -19.28
N SER A 325 7.47 -5.05 -18.79
CA SER A 325 8.58 -5.94 -18.45
C SER A 325 8.29 -6.85 -17.25
N VAL A 326 7.55 -6.35 -16.26
CA VAL A 326 7.17 -7.07 -15.04
C VAL A 326 6.09 -8.11 -15.37
N ILE A 327 5.03 -7.72 -16.07
CA ILE A 327 4.00 -8.68 -16.49
C ILE A 327 4.59 -9.73 -17.42
N LYS A 328 5.47 -9.36 -18.35
CA LYS A 328 6.14 -10.35 -19.22
C LYS A 328 6.97 -11.35 -18.40
N LEU A 329 7.64 -10.90 -17.35
CA LEU A 329 8.35 -11.78 -16.42
C LEU A 329 7.39 -12.73 -15.70
N TRP A 330 6.31 -12.22 -15.11
CA TRP A 330 5.37 -13.07 -14.37
C TRP A 330 4.56 -14.00 -15.28
N ALA A 331 4.24 -13.57 -16.50
CA ALA A 331 3.66 -14.41 -17.54
C ALA A 331 4.60 -15.59 -17.89
N SER A 332 5.92 -15.38 -17.88
CA SER A 332 6.90 -16.47 -18.06
C SER A 332 6.94 -17.46 -16.90
N TRP A 333 6.45 -17.07 -15.71
CA TRP A 333 6.25 -17.98 -14.57
C TRP A 333 4.90 -18.69 -14.61
N GLY A 334 4.04 -18.33 -15.57
CA GLY A 334 2.71 -18.93 -15.71
C GLY A 334 1.58 -18.17 -15.00
N LEU A 335 1.75 -16.87 -14.71
CA LEU A 335 0.70 -16.04 -14.09
C LEU A 335 -0.63 -16.08 -14.86
N ASP A 336 -1.74 -16.31 -14.17
CA ASP A 336 -3.11 -16.36 -14.74
C ASP A 336 -4.06 -15.35 -14.09
N LEU A 337 -3.74 -14.89 -12.88
CA LEU A 337 -4.52 -13.89 -12.14
C LEU A 337 -3.58 -12.94 -11.41
N LEU A 338 -3.75 -11.65 -11.63
CA LEU A 338 -3.09 -10.60 -10.86
C LEU A 338 -4.12 -9.94 -9.96
N LYS A 339 -3.91 -9.99 -8.65
CA LYS A 339 -4.67 -9.23 -7.66
C LYS A 339 -3.87 -7.98 -7.30
N LEU A 340 -4.40 -6.80 -7.63
CA LEU A 340 -3.79 -5.51 -7.34
C LEU A 340 -4.53 -4.87 -6.16
N ASP A 341 -3.85 -4.72 -5.04
CA ASP A 341 -4.45 -4.29 -3.77
C ASP A 341 -4.09 -2.85 -3.39
N PHE A 342 -4.79 -2.29 -2.40
CA PHE A 342 -4.67 -0.89 -1.99
C PHE A 342 -5.00 0.11 -3.11
N ILE A 343 -5.93 -0.26 -4.00
CA ILE A 343 -6.41 0.64 -5.05
C ILE A 343 -7.26 1.77 -4.47
N THR A 344 -6.81 2.98 -4.72
CA THR A 344 -7.47 4.25 -4.42
C THR A 344 -8.15 4.86 -5.66
N PRO A 345 -9.20 5.70 -5.48
CA PRO A 345 -9.75 6.13 -4.18
C PRO A 345 -10.50 5.02 -3.44
N GLY A 346 -10.56 5.13 -2.11
CA GLY A 346 -11.36 4.30 -1.22
C GLY A 346 -10.51 3.42 -0.30
N SER A 347 -9.45 2.79 -0.82
CA SER A 347 -8.59 1.95 0.01
C SER A 347 -7.92 2.77 1.10
N PRO A 348 -8.00 2.33 2.36
CA PRO A 348 -7.44 3.09 3.46
C PRO A 348 -5.93 2.95 3.55
N GLN A 349 -5.32 3.99 4.11
CA GLN A 349 -3.92 4.02 4.50
C GLN A 349 -3.73 3.11 5.73
N ASN A 350 -3.66 1.79 5.52
CA ASN A 350 -3.33 0.81 6.58
C ASN A 350 -1.81 0.82 6.88
N GLY A 351 -1.26 1.99 7.22
CA GLY A 351 0.18 2.19 7.41
C GLY A 351 0.99 2.39 6.13
N ALA A 352 0.34 2.63 4.98
CA ALA A 352 0.99 2.91 3.70
C ALA A 352 0.55 4.28 3.14
N ASN A 353 1.47 5.08 2.61
CA ASN A 353 1.13 6.36 2.00
C ASN A 353 0.67 6.11 0.55
N LEU A 354 -0.64 6.11 0.31
CA LEU A 354 -1.23 5.79 -0.99
C LEU A 354 -1.53 7.05 -1.79
N ALA A 355 -1.22 7.07 -3.09
CA ALA A 355 -1.73 8.10 -3.99
C ALA A 355 -3.26 8.23 -3.90
N CYS A 356 -3.82 9.44 -4.06
CA CYS A 356 -5.28 9.66 -4.01
C CYS A 356 -6.05 8.93 -5.12
N ASP A 357 -5.44 8.79 -6.28
CA ASP A 357 -6.00 8.08 -7.44
C ASP A 357 -4.93 7.15 -8.00
N SER A 358 -5.18 5.85 -7.88
CA SER A 358 -4.31 4.80 -8.40
C SER A 358 -4.87 4.16 -9.67
N SER A 359 -5.93 4.73 -10.27
CA SER A 359 -6.45 4.25 -11.55
C SER A 359 -5.42 4.22 -12.69
N PRO A 360 -4.41 5.13 -12.74
CA PRO A 360 -3.31 4.99 -13.71
C PRO A 360 -2.49 3.71 -13.52
N ALA A 361 -2.30 3.25 -12.27
CA ALA A 361 -1.62 1.98 -11.97
C ALA A 361 -2.40 0.79 -12.52
N VAL A 362 -3.70 0.73 -12.25
CA VAL A 362 -4.59 -0.32 -12.77
C VAL A 362 -4.54 -0.32 -14.31
N LYS A 363 -4.55 0.87 -14.94
CA LYS A 363 -4.46 1.00 -16.39
C LYS A 363 -3.11 0.52 -16.95
N ALA A 364 -2.00 0.79 -16.26
CA ALA A 364 -0.68 0.34 -16.68
C ALA A 364 -0.56 -1.18 -16.63
N TYR A 365 -1.01 -1.81 -15.54
CA TYR A 365 -1.07 -3.27 -15.42
C TYR A 365 -2.01 -3.91 -16.45
N GLN A 366 -3.21 -3.34 -16.67
CA GLN A 366 -4.11 -3.81 -17.75
C GLN A 366 -3.41 -3.79 -19.11
N THR A 367 -2.75 -2.67 -19.44
CA THR A 367 -2.08 -2.50 -20.73
C THR A 367 -0.93 -3.49 -20.89
N ALA A 368 -0.17 -3.73 -19.81
CA ALA A 368 0.90 -4.71 -19.79
C ALA A 368 0.38 -6.15 -19.95
N ILE A 369 -0.76 -6.48 -19.34
CA ILE A 369 -1.46 -7.75 -19.55
C ILE A 369 -1.86 -7.91 -21.01
N ASP A 370 -2.52 -6.92 -21.61
CA ASP A 370 -2.92 -6.94 -23.02
C ASP A 370 -1.71 -7.16 -23.95
N ARG A 371 -0.57 -6.52 -23.66
CA ARG A 371 0.68 -6.62 -24.43
C ARG A 371 1.47 -7.92 -24.19
N SER A 372 1.21 -8.62 -23.09
CA SER A 372 1.92 -9.85 -22.74
C SER A 372 1.61 -11.02 -23.67
N GLY A 373 0.45 -10.97 -24.36
CA GLY A 373 -0.07 -12.07 -25.17
C GLY A 373 -0.62 -13.25 -24.35
N ARG A 374 -0.62 -13.16 -23.00
CA ARG A 374 -1.21 -14.14 -22.09
C ARG A 374 -2.53 -13.60 -21.53
N GLN A 375 -3.56 -14.44 -21.48
CA GLN A 375 -4.80 -14.09 -20.81
C GLN A 375 -4.59 -14.15 -19.29
N ILE A 376 -4.49 -12.99 -18.65
CA ILE A 376 -4.33 -12.83 -17.20
C ILE A 376 -5.54 -12.07 -16.68
N ARG A 377 -6.21 -12.60 -15.66
CA ARG A 377 -7.30 -11.90 -14.99
C ARG A 377 -6.75 -10.76 -14.14
N LEU A 378 -7.31 -9.57 -14.25
CA LEU A 378 -6.98 -8.46 -13.36
C LEU A 378 -8.07 -8.26 -12.30
N ASP A 379 -7.73 -8.55 -11.06
CA ASP A 379 -8.57 -8.34 -9.88
C ASP A 379 -8.07 -7.11 -9.11
N ILE A 380 -8.97 -6.24 -8.67
CA ILE A 380 -8.60 -5.04 -7.87
C ILE A 380 -9.24 -5.04 -6.49
N SER A 381 -8.48 -4.66 -5.46
CA SER A 381 -8.88 -4.62 -4.05
C SER A 381 -8.25 -3.40 -3.34
N TRP A 382 -8.59 -3.00 -2.10
CA TRP A 382 -9.49 -3.62 -1.13
C TRP A 382 -10.80 -2.85 -1.02
N LYS A 383 -10.78 -1.60 -0.59
CA LYS A 383 -11.97 -0.84 -0.22
C LYS A 383 -12.28 0.19 -1.31
N LEU A 384 -12.46 -0.23 -2.56
CA LEU A 384 -12.54 0.70 -3.69
C LEU A 384 -13.76 1.62 -3.61
N CYS A 385 -13.57 2.90 -3.92
CA CYS A 385 -14.63 3.85 -4.13
C CYS A 385 -15.46 3.44 -5.35
N ARG A 386 -16.78 3.28 -5.22
CA ARG A 386 -17.66 2.71 -6.27
C ARG A 386 -18.89 3.58 -6.52
N ASN A 387 -18.75 4.90 -6.37
CA ASN A 387 -19.79 5.84 -6.76
C ASN A 387 -19.92 5.97 -8.29
N GLU A 388 -20.85 6.81 -8.73
CA GLU A 388 -21.15 7.01 -10.16
C GLU A 388 -19.93 7.43 -11.00
N THR A 389 -18.94 8.08 -10.37
CA THR A 389 -17.68 8.48 -11.01
C THR A 389 -16.73 7.29 -11.17
N TRP A 390 -16.54 6.49 -10.13
CA TRP A 390 -15.46 5.49 -10.08
C TRP A 390 -15.85 4.09 -10.53
N LEU A 391 -17.12 3.69 -10.33
CA LEU A 391 -17.57 2.37 -10.76
C LEU A 391 -17.39 2.13 -12.29
N PRO A 392 -17.68 3.09 -13.19
CA PRO A 392 -17.39 2.93 -14.61
C PRO A 392 -15.89 2.80 -14.92
N VAL A 393 -15.03 3.48 -14.16
CA VAL A 393 -13.57 3.40 -14.32
C VAL A 393 -13.09 1.98 -14.00
N TRP A 394 -13.47 1.45 -12.82
CA TRP A 394 -13.11 0.10 -12.41
C TRP A 394 -13.65 -0.98 -13.34
N SER A 395 -14.91 -0.83 -13.78
CA SER A 395 -15.55 -1.76 -14.72
C SER A 395 -14.85 -1.79 -16.08
N LYS A 396 -14.17 -0.69 -16.47
CA LYS A 396 -13.39 -0.62 -17.71
C LYS A 396 -11.97 -1.17 -17.55
N LEU A 397 -11.40 -1.08 -16.36
CA LEU A 397 -9.99 -1.38 -16.10
C LEU A 397 -9.75 -2.82 -15.63
N ALA A 398 -10.65 -3.39 -14.83
CA ALA A 398 -10.46 -4.69 -14.20
C ALA A 398 -11.53 -5.72 -14.59
N ASP A 399 -11.24 -7.00 -14.33
CA ASP A 399 -12.16 -8.11 -14.54
C ASP A 399 -13.01 -8.40 -13.31
N THR A 400 -12.45 -8.21 -12.11
CA THR A 400 -13.20 -8.24 -10.85
C THR A 400 -12.72 -7.15 -9.91
N MET A 401 -13.59 -6.75 -8.98
CA MET A 401 -13.26 -5.78 -7.95
C MET A 401 -13.86 -6.23 -6.62
N HIS A 402 -13.17 -5.93 -5.53
CA HIS A 402 -13.66 -6.19 -4.19
C HIS A 402 -14.81 -5.25 -3.83
N ILE A 403 -15.80 -5.75 -3.09
CA ILE A 403 -17.06 -5.03 -2.83
C ILE A 403 -17.41 -4.88 -1.34
N ASP A 404 -16.63 -5.46 -0.42
CA ASP A 404 -16.87 -5.50 1.01
C ASP A 404 -15.60 -5.31 1.88
#